data_AF-A0A926NQW2-F1
#
_entry.id   AF-A0A926NQW2-F1
#
_cell.length_a   1.000
_cell.length_b   1.000
_cell.length_c   1.000
_cell.angle_alpha   90.00
_cell.angle_beta   90.00
_cell.angle_gamma   90.00
#
_symmetry.space_group_name_H-M   'P 1'
#
loop_
_entity.id
_entity.type
_entity.pdbx_description
1 polymer ?
#
loop_
_entity_poly.entity_id
_entity_poly.type
_entity_poly.pdbx_seq_one_letter_code
_entity_poly.pdbx_strand_id
1 'polypeptide(L)'
;MIIAINDIGIKLYSGGIHDSEGLVWINMLLFVGLVPCFAILATCIKTLKFTDRILPLLFFIALITAHLFAFEKIGLGRSYIPQT
;
A
#
# COMPACT_ATOMS: atom_id res chain seq x y z
N MET A 1 5.37 7.10 3.76
CA MET A 1 4.69 8.20 3.04
C MET A 1 5.13 8.29 1.57
N ILE A 2 6.43 8.32 1.24
CA ILE A 2 6.92 8.33 -0.17
C ILE A 2 6.45 7.11 -0.98
N ILE A 3 6.44 5.91 -0.36
CA ILE A 3 5.99 4.67 -1.02
C ILE A 3 4.50 4.74 -1.41
N ALA A 4 3.66 5.34 -0.56
CA ALA A 4 2.23 5.51 -0.85
C ALA A 4 2.00 6.50 -1.99
N ILE A 5 2.75 7.61 -2.03
CA ILE A 5 2.69 8.58 -3.14
C ILE A 5 3.17 7.95 -4.45
N ASN A 6 4.19 7.08 -4.39
CA ASN A 6 4.67 6.35 -5.55
C ASN A 6 3.62 5.32 -6.04
N ASP A 7 3.02 4.53 -5.14
CA ASP A 7 1.91 3.62 -5.44
C ASP A 7 0.74 4.35 -6.13
N ILE A 8 0.35 5.51 -5.59
CA ILE A 8 -0.69 6.38 -6.15
C ILE A 8 -0.28 6.93 -7.51
N GLY A 9 0.97 7.38 -7.65
CA GLY A 9 1.51 7.94 -8.87
C GLY A 9 1.52 6.94 -10.02
N ILE A 10 1.99 5.72 -9.77
CA ILE A 10 1.94 4.61 -10.74
C ILE A 10 0.48 4.30 -11.09
N LYS A 11 -0.40 4.17 -10.08
CA LYS A 11 -1.84 3.87 -10.30
C LYS A 11 -2.59 4.95 -11.08
N LEU A 12 -2.16 6.22 -11.03
CA LEU A 12 -2.81 7.33 -11.71
C LEU A 12 -2.18 7.68 -13.07
N TYR A 13 -0.87 7.49 -13.24
CA TYR A 13 -0.11 8.05 -14.36
C TYR A 13 0.61 7.02 -15.22
N SER A 14 0.46 5.71 -14.97
CA SER A 14 1.07 4.66 -15.81
C SER A 14 0.47 4.53 -17.23
N GLY A 15 -0.48 5.40 -17.63
CA GLY A 15 -0.91 5.57 -19.04
C GLY A 15 -1.66 4.40 -19.69
N GLY A 16 -1.81 3.26 -19.00
CA GLY A 16 -2.52 2.08 -19.48
C GLY A 16 -3.93 1.96 -18.91
N ILE A 17 -4.82 1.29 -19.63
CA ILE A 17 -6.04 0.72 -19.04
C ILE A 17 -5.57 -0.24 -17.95
N HIS A 18 -5.69 0.16 -16.69
CA HIS A 18 -5.40 -0.76 -15.59
C HIS A 18 -6.43 -1.88 -15.63
N ASP A 19 -5.99 -3.04 -16.10
CA ASP A 19 -6.68 -4.29 -15.91
C ASP A 19 -6.51 -4.76 -14.46
N SER A 20 -7.27 -5.78 -14.08
CA SER A 20 -7.18 -6.37 -12.76
C SER A 20 -5.80 -6.98 -12.48
N GLU A 21 -5.05 -7.38 -13.52
CA GLU A 21 -3.75 -8.03 -13.38
C GLU A 21 -2.66 -7.04 -12.97
N GLY A 22 -2.56 -5.88 -13.64
CA GLY A 22 -1.61 -4.83 -13.29
C GLY A 22 -1.83 -4.26 -11.89
N LEU A 23 -3.08 -4.15 -11.45
CA LEU A 23 -3.42 -3.73 -10.09
C LEU A 23 -2.94 -4.73 -9.02
N VAL A 24 -3.04 -6.03 -9.30
CA VAL A 24 -2.55 -7.10 -8.42
C VAL A 24 -1.03 -7.01 -8.28
N TRP A 25 -0.29 -6.78 -9.38
CA TRP A 25 1.16 -6.61 -9.34
C TRP A 25 1.60 -5.42 -8.50
N ILE A 26 0.92 -4.28 -8.64
CA ILE A 26 1.24 -3.08 -7.84
C ILE A 26 0.94 -3.33 -6.35
N ASN A 27 -0.19 -3.96 -6.02
CA ASN A 27 -0.49 -4.34 -4.65
C ASN A 27 0.51 -5.37 -4.09
N MET A 28 1.04 -6.27 -4.93
CA MET A 28 2.08 -7.21 -4.51
C MET A 28 3.37 -6.47 -4.11
N LEU A 29 3.77 -5.45 -4.87
CA LEU A 29 4.93 -4.62 -4.56
C LEU A 29 4.76 -3.83 -3.24
N LEU A 30 3.53 -3.37 -2.94
CA LEU A 30 3.21 -2.79 -1.63
C LEU A 30 3.51 -3.80 -0.51
N PHE A 31 3.09 -5.06 -0.64
CA PHE A 31 3.36 -6.10 0.36
C PHE A 31 4.86 -6.42 0.50
N VAL A 32 5.62 -6.42 -0.60
CA VAL A 32 7.08 -6.58 -0.55
C VAL A 32 7.73 -5.48 0.29
N GLY A 33 7.23 -4.25 0.23
CA GLY A 33 7.69 -3.15 1.09
C GLY A 33 7.19 -3.23 2.54
N LEU A 34 6.00 -3.79 2.77
CA LEU A 34 5.42 -3.93 4.12
C LEU A 34 6.15 -4.97 4.97
N VAL A 35 6.66 -6.05 4.38
CA VAL A 35 7.41 -7.10 5.10
C VAL A 35 8.62 -6.54 5.88
N PRO A 36 9.58 -5.83 5.27
CA PRO A 36 10.69 -5.24 6.01
C PRO A 36 10.22 -4.15 6.97
N CYS A 37 9.16 -3.40 6.64
CA CYS A 37 8.61 -2.38 7.52
C CYS A 37 8.04 -2.97 8.82
N PHE A 38 7.33 -4.10 8.71
CA PHE A 38 6.83 -4.86 9.85
C PHE A 38 7.97 -5.45 10.69
N ALA A 39 9.01 -5.99 10.05
CA ALA A 39 10.18 -6.51 10.76
C ALA A 39 10.87 -5.41 11.58
N ILE A 40 11.07 -4.21 11.00
CA ILE A 40 11.62 -3.06 11.72
C ILE A 40 10.72 -2.68 12.91
N LEU A 41 9.41 -2.53 12.68
CA LEU A 41 8.46 -2.21 13.75
C LEU A 41 8.53 -3.24 14.90
N ALA A 42 8.55 -4.53 14.57
CA ALA A 42 8.66 -5.61 15.55
C ALA A 42 9.96 -5.54 16.36
N THR A 43 11.09 -5.18 15.73
CA THR A 43 12.35 -4.96 16.46
C THR A 43 12.30 -3.73 17.37
N CYS A 44 11.69 -2.63 16.92
CA CYS A 44 11.57 -1.41 17.72
C CYS A 44 10.71 -1.59 18.97
N ILE A 45 9.61 -2.36 18.87
CA ILE A 45 8.69 -2.57 20.00
C ILE A 45 9.10 -3.73 20.92
N LYS A 46 10.16 -4.47 20.57
CA LYS A 46 10.63 -5.65 21.33
C LYS A 46 10.98 -5.33 22.78
N THR A 47 11.44 -4.11 23.07
CA THR A 47 11.83 -3.65 24.41
C THR A 47 10.65 -3.13 25.25
N LEU A 48 9.48 -2.90 24.63
CA LEU A 48 8.28 -2.43 25.32
C LEU A 48 7.59 -3.56 26.10
N LYS A 49 6.78 -3.19 27.09
CA LYS A 49 5.88 -4.14 27.77
C LYS A 49 4.84 -4.68 26.80
N PHE A 50 4.35 -5.90 27.04
CA PHE A 50 3.42 -6.56 26.11
C PHE A 50 2.19 -5.72 25.78
N THR A 51 1.59 -5.05 26.78
CA THR A 51 0.44 -4.14 26.61
C THR A 51 0.73 -2.99 25.66
N ASP A 52 1.94 -2.45 25.71
CA ASP A 52 2.34 -1.26 24.97
C ASP A 52 2.73 -1.59 23.52
N ARG A 53 2.93 -2.87 23.20
CA ARG A 53 3.16 -3.37 21.83
C ARG A 53 1.90 -3.44 21.00
N ILE A 54 0.74 -3.55 21.65
CA ILE A 54 -0.55 -3.74 20.98
C ILE A 54 -0.89 -2.50 20.15
N LEU A 55 -0.73 -1.31 20.71
CA LEU A 55 -1.13 -0.06 20.05
C LEU A 55 -0.35 0.20 18.74
N PRO A 56 0.99 0.10 18.68
CA PRO A 56 1.74 0.24 17.42
C PRO A 56 1.37 -0.79 16.36
N LEU A 57 1.14 -2.05 16.76
CA LEU A 57 0.73 -3.12 15.84
C LEU A 57 -0.66 -2.83 15.24
N LEU A 58 -1.61 -2.44 16.09
CA LEU A 58 -2.97 -2.12 15.68
C LEU A 58 -3.01 -0.89 14.79
N PHE A 59 -2.18 0.12 15.09
CA PHE A 59 -2.00 1.30 14.25
C PHE A 59 -1.40 0.97 12.88
N PHE A 60 -0.40 0.08 12.84
CA PHE A 60 0.21 -0.38 11.58
C PHE A 60 -0.80 -1.11 10.69
N ILE A 61 -1.59 -2.03 11.26
CA ILE A 61 -2.66 -2.74 10.54
C ILE A 61 -3.73 -1.76 10.04
N ALA A 62 -4.14 -0.81 10.88
CA ALA A 62 -5.12 0.21 10.52
C ALA A 62 -4.64 1.07 9.34
N LEU A 63 -3.37 1.47 9.33
CA LEU A 63 -2.77 2.23 8.23
C LEU A 63 -2.76 1.46 6.91
N ILE A 64 -2.37 0.18 6.93
CA ILE A 64 -2.39 -0.66 5.73
C ILE A 64 -3.82 -0.80 5.20
N THR A 65 -4.77 -1.07 6.10
CA THR A 65 -6.18 -1.25 5.74
C THR A 65 -6.76 0.03 5.15
N ALA A 66 -6.46 1.19 5.74
CA ALA A 66 -6.89 2.48 5.23
C ALA A 66 -6.29 2.78 3.84
N HIS A 67 -5.01 2.45 3.62
CA HIS A 67 -4.36 2.60 2.31
C HIS A 67 -5.03 1.71 1.26
N LEU A 68 -5.22 0.42 1.56
CA LEU A 68 -5.87 -0.50 0.64
C LEU A 68 -7.29 -0.02 0.33
N PHE A 69 -8.10 0.31 1.33
CA PHE A 69 -9.47 0.77 1.11
C PHE A 69 -9.56 2.06 0.28
N ALA A 70 -8.67 3.02 0.52
CA ALA A 70 -8.67 4.29 -0.21
C ALA A 70 -8.15 4.13 -1.66
N PHE A 71 -7.20 3.23 -1.90
CA PHE A 71 -6.45 3.13 -3.16
C PHE A 71 -6.66 1.82 -3.94
N GLU A 72 -7.56 0.94 -3.50
CA GLU A 72 -7.88 -0.33 -4.17
C GLU A 72 -8.42 -0.10 -5.58
N LYS A 73 -9.28 0.90 -5.77
CA LYS A 73 -9.96 1.14 -7.06
C LYS A 73 -9.36 2.28 -7.89
N ILE A 74 -8.24 2.84 -7.45
CA ILE A 74 -7.61 3.96 -8.15
C ILE A 74 -6.91 3.45 -9.42
N GLY A 75 -7.30 4.00 -10.57
CA GLY A 75 -6.76 3.67 -11.90
C GLY A 75 -7.62 2.69 -12.72
N LEU A 76 -8.45 1.86 -12.07
CA LEU A 76 -9.32 0.90 -12.76
C LEU A 76 -10.31 1.58 -13.71
N GLY A 77 -10.29 1.18 -14.99
CA GLY A 77 -11.23 1.66 -16.00
C GLY A 77 -11.03 3.09 -16.50
N ARG A 78 -9.96 3.78 -16.08
CA ARG A 78 -9.58 5.08 -16.66
C ARG A 78 -8.61 4.87 -17.81
N SER A 79 -9.06 5.17 -19.03
CA SER A 79 -8.18 5.30 -20.20
C SER A 79 -7.92 6.78 -20.44
N TYR A 80 -6.66 7.21 -20.36
CA TYR A 80 -6.25 8.57 -20.74
C TYR A 80 -5.81 8.65 -22.22
N ILE A 81 -5.99 7.55 -22.97
CA ILE A 81 -5.75 7.51 -24.41
C ILE A 81 -7.05 7.97 -25.09
N PRO A 82 -7.05 9.07 -25.87
CA PRO A 82 -8.20 9.43 -26.68
C PRO A 82 -8.47 8.28 -27.66
N GLN A 83 -9.69 7.76 -27.67
CA GLN A 83 -10.11 6.80 -28.68
C GLN A 83 -10.23 7.53 -30.02
N THR A 84 -9.23 7.36 -30.89
CA THR A 84 -9.24 7.77 -32.30
C THR A 84 -8.97 6.57 -33.17
#